data_AF-A0A142W3D4-F1
#
_entry.id   AF-A0A142W3D4-F1
#
_cell.length_a   1.000
_cell.length_b   1.000
_cell.length_c   1.000
_cell.angle_alpha   90.00
_cell.angle_beta   90.00
_cell.angle_gamma   90.00
#
_symmetry.space_group_name_H-M   'P 1'
#
loop_
_entity.id
_entity.type
_entity.pdbx_description
1 polymer ?
#
loop_
_entity_poly.entity_id
_entity_poly.type
_entity_poly.pdbx_seq_one_letter_code
_entity_poly.pdbx_strand_id
1 'polypeptide(L)'
;MTDFSDDMTLHTLWQSDTAAFDPMPVEEVRRRASRLGDIVARRNRREYMAAAIVIAGFAVYAVLLPGLLFKLGSLLVIAGTLFVSWQLTRRTSRPDPAAEAADIRSYYRARLVREEHMLSRVGRWYLAPLLPGMLLFMTAQALDDRYGMVGSTVLIGGPLLLFGAIWLLNRRGAALLRRQIARIDRDPPAPVPEQGE
;
A
#
# COMPACT_ATOMS: atom_id res chain seq x y z
N MET A 1 -33.42 -44.76 10.44
CA MET A 1 -34.66 -44.08 10.04
C MET A 1 -34.85 -42.92 11.01
N THR A 2 -34.07 -41.87 10.81
CA THR A 2 -33.87 -40.75 11.75
C THR A 2 -33.36 -39.59 10.91
N ASP A 3 -34.25 -38.83 10.26
CA ASP A 3 -33.84 -37.54 9.68
C ASP A 3 -35.04 -36.68 9.19
N PHE A 4 -35.93 -36.32 10.09
CA PHE A 4 -36.98 -35.31 9.81
C PHE A 4 -37.17 -34.35 10.99
N SER A 5 -36.82 -34.79 12.20
CA SER A 5 -36.85 -33.93 13.39
C SER A 5 -35.71 -32.91 13.43
N ASP A 6 -34.50 -33.23 12.95
CA ASP A 6 -33.36 -32.28 12.98
C ASP A 6 -33.59 -31.07 12.08
N ASP A 7 -34.14 -31.29 10.88
CA ASP A 7 -34.44 -30.22 9.91
C ASP A 7 -35.53 -29.26 10.44
N MET A 8 -36.53 -29.79 11.13
CA MET A 8 -37.59 -29.01 11.77
C MET A 8 -37.10 -28.26 13.02
N THR A 9 -36.10 -28.80 13.72
CA THR A 9 -35.47 -28.17 14.89
C THR A 9 -34.55 -27.02 14.44
N LEU A 10 -33.82 -27.19 13.34
CA LEU A 10 -33.04 -26.12 12.70
C LEU A 10 -33.94 -25.00 12.15
N HIS A 11 -35.06 -25.36 11.52
CA HIS A 11 -36.02 -24.37 11.02
C HIS A 11 -36.67 -23.55 12.14
N THR A 12 -37.02 -24.19 13.26
CA THR A 12 -37.60 -23.48 14.42
C THR A 12 -36.57 -22.62 15.15
N LEU A 13 -35.30 -23.05 15.23
CA LEU A 13 -34.19 -22.22 15.74
C LEU A 13 -33.91 -21.00 14.85
N TRP A 14 -33.96 -21.16 13.52
CA TRP A 14 -33.75 -20.05 12.60
C TRP A 14 -34.90 -19.03 12.63
N GLN A 15 -36.13 -19.50 12.84
CA GLN A 15 -37.32 -18.65 12.97
C GLN A 15 -37.42 -17.95 14.34
N SER A 16 -36.84 -18.52 15.39
CA SER A 16 -36.82 -17.87 16.71
C SER A 16 -35.73 -16.81 16.83
N ASP A 17 -34.62 -16.93 16.08
CA ASP A 17 -33.49 -15.98 16.09
C ASP A 17 -33.64 -14.80 15.12
N THR A 18 -34.74 -14.76 14.35
CA THR A 18 -35.03 -13.65 13.42
C THR A 18 -35.66 -12.42 14.12
N ALA A 19 -35.85 -12.46 15.43
CA ALA A 19 -36.53 -11.42 16.20
C ALA A 19 -35.65 -10.21 16.62
N ALA A 20 -34.36 -10.13 16.26
CA ALA A 20 -33.54 -8.95 16.60
C ALA A 20 -32.37 -8.63 15.64
N PHE A 21 -32.44 -9.01 14.36
CA PHE A 21 -31.61 -8.34 13.36
C PHE A 21 -32.35 -7.09 12.91
N ASP A 22 -32.15 -5.97 13.63
CA ASP A 22 -32.42 -4.65 13.05
C ASP A 22 -31.57 -4.56 11.77
N PRO A 23 -32.16 -4.61 10.56
CA PRO A 23 -31.40 -4.70 9.33
C PRO A 23 -30.53 -3.45 9.26
N MET A 24 -29.21 -3.60 9.44
CA MET A 24 -28.29 -2.47 9.36
C MET A 24 -28.59 -1.73 8.06
N PRO A 25 -29.04 -0.47 8.11
CA PRO A 25 -29.60 0.20 6.95
C PRO A 25 -28.56 0.19 5.83
N VAL A 26 -29.01 -0.09 4.61
CA VAL A 26 -28.14 -0.28 3.43
C VAL A 26 -27.23 0.95 3.22
N GLU A 27 -27.71 2.12 3.62
CA GLU A 27 -27.00 3.39 3.71
C GLU A 27 -25.78 3.36 4.63
N GLU A 28 -25.84 2.64 5.74
CA GLU A 28 -24.78 2.51 6.74
C GLU A 28 -23.71 1.51 6.31
N VAL A 29 -24.11 0.43 5.61
CA VAL A 29 -23.21 -0.46 4.88
C VAL A 29 -22.50 0.30 3.75
N ARG A 30 -23.23 1.10 2.96
CA ARG A 30 -22.68 1.96 1.90
C ARG A 30 -21.76 3.05 2.47
N ARG A 31 -22.07 3.62 3.64
CA ARG A 31 -21.25 4.64 4.33
C ARG A 31 -19.97 4.04 4.92
N ARG A 32 -20.00 2.80 5.42
CA ARG A 32 -18.79 2.07 5.85
C ARG A 32 -17.94 1.62 4.66
N ALA A 33 -18.57 1.11 3.59
CA ALA A 33 -17.89 0.72 2.36
C ALA A 33 -17.22 1.91 1.64
N SER A 34 -17.87 3.07 1.61
CA SER A 34 -17.27 4.31 1.06
C SER A 34 -16.12 4.85 1.91
N ARG A 35 -16.23 4.81 3.25
CA ARG A 35 -15.09 5.16 4.13
C ARG A 35 -13.88 4.25 3.94
N LEU A 36 -14.11 2.95 3.71
CA LEU A 36 -13.05 1.99 3.38
C LEU A 36 -12.46 2.27 1.98
N GLY A 37 -13.32 2.55 0.99
CA GLY A 37 -12.92 2.94 -0.36
C GLY A 37 -12.07 4.20 -0.38
N ASP A 38 -12.42 5.22 0.41
CA ASP A 38 -11.69 6.49 0.48
C ASP A 38 -10.29 6.36 1.07
N ILE A 39 -10.10 5.46 2.04
CA ILE A 39 -8.79 5.20 2.67
C ILE A 39 -7.88 4.50 1.67
N VAL A 40 -8.39 3.48 0.97
CA VAL A 40 -7.65 2.75 -0.09
C VAL A 40 -7.36 3.67 -1.27
N ALA A 41 -8.32 4.51 -1.70
CA ALA A 41 -8.16 5.45 -2.80
C ALA A 41 -7.12 6.54 -2.50
N ARG A 42 -7.07 7.08 -1.27
CA ARG A 42 -6.04 8.06 -0.88
C ARG A 42 -4.64 7.47 -0.88
N ARG A 43 -4.51 6.18 -0.52
CA ARG A 43 -3.23 5.47 -0.53
C ARG A 43 -2.75 5.19 -1.94
N ASN A 44 -3.61 4.61 -2.78
CA ASN A 44 -3.31 4.37 -4.19
C ASN A 44 -2.93 5.68 -4.90
N ARG A 45 -3.66 6.79 -4.64
CA ARG A 45 -3.37 8.09 -5.27
C ARG A 45 -1.96 8.60 -4.94
N ARG A 46 -1.47 8.43 -3.71
CA ARG A 46 -0.11 8.86 -3.33
C ARG A 46 0.96 8.02 -4.02
N GLU A 47 0.75 6.71 -4.13
CA GLU A 47 1.69 5.79 -4.77
C GLU A 47 1.77 6.05 -6.28
N TYR A 48 0.62 6.22 -6.95
CA TYR A 48 0.56 6.61 -8.37
C TYR A 48 1.17 7.99 -8.63
N MET A 49 0.93 8.97 -7.75
CA MET A 49 1.56 10.29 -7.88
C MET A 49 3.08 10.23 -7.76
N ALA A 50 3.61 9.47 -6.80
CA ALA A 50 5.06 9.33 -6.64
C ALA A 50 5.70 8.68 -7.89
N ALA A 51 5.09 7.60 -8.40
CA ALA A 51 5.54 6.95 -9.62
C ALA A 51 5.49 7.91 -10.82
N ALA A 52 4.40 8.66 -10.98
CA ALA A 52 4.24 9.63 -12.07
C ALA A 52 5.31 10.73 -12.03
N ILE A 53 5.64 11.27 -10.84
CA ILE A 53 6.67 12.30 -10.69
C ILE A 53 8.05 11.76 -11.08
N VAL A 54 8.41 10.55 -10.63
CA VAL A 54 9.70 9.92 -10.99
C VAL A 54 9.78 9.69 -12.49
N ILE A 55 8.73 9.12 -13.09
CA ILE A 55 8.69 8.86 -14.53
C ILE A 55 8.80 10.17 -15.32
N ALA A 56 8.06 11.21 -14.94
CA ALA A 56 8.11 12.50 -15.62
C ALA A 56 9.50 13.14 -15.52
N GLY A 57 10.11 13.17 -14.33
CA GLY A 57 11.44 13.74 -14.14
C GLY A 57 12.52 13.04 -14.96
N PHE A 58 12.53 11.70 -14.92
CA PHE A 58 13.50 10.93 -15.71
C PHE A 58 13.19 10.92 -17.21
N ALA A 59 11.93 11.06 -17.62
CA ALA A 59 11.59 11.25 -19.03
C ALA A 59 12.13 12.59 -19.56
N VAL A 60 12.02 13.67 -18.78
CA VAL A 60 12.63 14.96 -19.10
C VAL A 60 14.15 14.81 -19.25
N TYR A 61 14.82 14.13 -18.32
CA TYR A 61 16.26 13.86 -18.45
C TYR A 61 16.60 13.03 -19.70
N ALA A 62 15.83 12.00 -20.02
CA ALA A 62 16.06 11.16 -21.20
C ALA A 62 15.93 11.93 -22.53
N VAL A 63 15.08 12.96 -22.57
CA VAL A 63 14.86 13.80 -23.76
C VAL A 63 15.89 14.91 -23.85
N LEU A 64 16.17 15.61 -22.75
CA LEU A 64 16.98 16.83 -22.75
C LEU A 64 18.48 16.58 -22.62
N LEU A 65 18.90 15.53 -21.91
CA LEU A 65 20.33 15.26 -21.71
C LEU A 65 20.90 14.48 -22.89
N PRO A 66 21.94 15.01 -23.57
CA PRO A 66 22.63 14.28 -24.62
C PRO A 66 23.46 13.14 -24.03
N GLY A 67 23.67 12.08 -24.81
CA GLY A 67 24.51 10.94 -24.42
C GLY A 67 23.72 9.67 -24.11
N LEU A 68 24.25 8.54 -24.58
CA LEU A 68 23.56 7.25 -24.48
C LEU A 68 23.40 6.79 -23.02
N LEU A 69 24.39 7.06 -22.17
CA LEU A 69 24.36 6.64 -20.76
C LEU A 69 23.27 7.37 -19.96
N PHE A 70 23.06 8.68 -20.18
CA PHE A 70 21.96 9.41 -19.54
C PHE A 70 20.60 8.85 -19.94
N LYS A 71 20.42 8.51 -21.23
CA LYS A 71 19.19 7.90 -21.75
C LYS A 71 18.94 6.52 -21.16
N LEU A 72 19.94 5.64 -21.19
CA LEU A 72 19.84 4.29 -20.64
C LEU A 72 19.61 4.31 -19.13
N GLY A 73 20.34 5.16 -18.39
CA GLY A 73 20.14 5.32 -16.95
C GLY A 73 18.72 5.79 -16.62
N SER A 74 18.22 6.78 -17.36
CA SER A 74 16.85 7.29 -17.18
C SER A 74 15.78 6.25 -17.51
N LEU A 75 15.93 5.53 -18.62
CA LEU A 75 15.01 4.46 -19.01
C LEU A 75 15.00 3.31 -18.01
N LEU A 76 16.16 2.93 -17.45
CA LEU A 76 16.25 1.93 -16.40
C LEU A 76 15.53 2.37 -15.12
N VAL A 77 15.65 3.64 -14.72
CA VAL A 77 14.91 4.17 -13.57
C VAL A 77 13.40 4.15 -13.83
N ILE A 78 12.96 4.54 -15.03
CA ILE A 78 11.55 4.47 -15.42
C ILE A 78 11.05 3.03 -15.38
N ALA A 79 11.79 2.09 -15.98
CA ALA A 79 11.44 0.67 -15.98
C ALA A 79 11.37 0.10 -14.56
N GLY A 80 12.35 0.41 -13.70
CA GLY A 80 12.35 0.04 -12.30
C GLY A 80 11.14 0.60 -11.54
N THR A 81 10.76 1.86 -11.81
CA THR A 81 9.57 2.50 -11.22
C THR A 81 8.28 1.81 -11.63
N LEU A 82 8.15 1.47 -12.92
CA LEU A 82 6.98 0.73 -13.44
C LEU A 82 6.90 -0.68 -12.85
N PHE A 83 8.03 -1.40 -12.78
CA PHE A 83 8.11 -2.72 -12.17
C PHE A 83 7.68 -2.70 -10.71
N VAL A 84 8.18 -1.73 -9.94
CA VAL A 84 7.82 -1.54 -8.53
C VAL A 84 6.34 -1.20 -8.38
N SER A 85 5.81 -0.31 -9.22
CA SER A 85 4.38 0.06 -9.21
C SER A 85 3.49 -1.14 -9.50
N TRP A 86 3.82 -1.93 -10.54
CA TRP A 86 3.11 -3.15 -10.88
C TRP A 86 3.14 -4.18 -9.74
N GLN A 87 4.32 -4.39 -9.14
CA GLN A 87 4.45 -5.37 -8.06
C GLN A 87 3.73 -4.94 -6.79
N LEU A 88 3.62 -3.64 -6.53
CA LEU A 88 2.84 -3.14 -5.41
C LEU A 88 1.36 -3.44 -5.63
N THR A 89 0.80 -3.08 -6.79
CA THR A 89 -0.58 -3.40 -7.16
C THR A 89 -0.86 -4.90 -7.04
N ARG A 90 0.05 -5.75 -7.53
CA ARG A 90 -0.11 -7.21 -7.47
C ARG A 90 -0.11 -7.77 -6.03
N ARG A 91 0.61 -7.13 -5.10
CA ARG A 91 0.71 -7.56 -3.69
C ARG A 91 -0.43 -7.02 -2.83
N THR A 92 -0.95 -5.83 -3.13
CA THR A 92 -2.08 -5.24 -2.40
C THR A 92 -3.43 -5.80 -2.84
N SER A 93 -3.54 -6.32 -4.06
CA SER A 93 -4.80 -6.83 -4.63
C SER A 93 -5.12 -8.29 -4.33
N ARG A 94 -4.36 -9.00 -3.47
CA ARG A 94 -4.70 -10.37 -3.08
C ARG A 94 -5.58 -10.36 -1.83
N PRO A 95 -6.89 -10.69 -1.93
CA PRO A 95 -7.72 -10.94 -0.76
C PRO A 95 -7.20 -12.20 -0.05
N ASP A 96 -7.17 -12.18 1.27
CA ASP A 96 -6.82 -13.33 2.09
C ASP A 96 -8.11 -14.09 2.45
N PRO A 97 -8.41 -15.25 1.84
CA PRO A 97 -9.68 -15.95 2.02
C PRO A 97 -9.88 -16.45 3.46
N ALA A 98 -8.79 -16.76 4.17
CA ALA A 98 -8.84 -17.19 5.57
C ALA A 98 -9.22 -16.05 6.53
N ALA A 99 -9.11 -14.81 6.06
CA ALA A 99 -9.34 -13.63 6.88
C ALA A 99 -10.80 -13.13 6.76
N GLU A 100 -11.55 -13.50 5.71
CA GLU A 100 -13.00 -13.26 5.60
C GLU A 100 -13.83 -14.00 6.66
N ALA A 101 -13.30 -15.09 7.22
CA ALA A 101 -13.96 -15.88 8.28
C ALA A 101 -13.68 -15.39 9.71
N ALA A 102 -12.81 -14.39 9.89
CA ALA A 102 -12.42 -13.86 11.20
C ALA A 102 -13.23 -12.62 11.59
N ASP A 103 -13.42 -12.40 12.90
CA ASP A 103 -13.99 -11.17 13.46
C ASP A 103 -13.40 -9.93 12.76
N ILE A 104 -14.28 -9.03 12.27
CA ILE A 104 -13.96 -7.89 11.39
C ILE A 104 -12.78 -7.08 11.93
N ARG A 105 -12.64 -6.98 13.26
CA ARG A 105 -11.53 -6.29 13.92
C ARG A 105 -10.18 -6.99 13.74
N SER A 106 -10.14 -8.31 13.95
CA SER A 106 -8.92 -9.11 13.81
C SER A 106 -8.46 -9.19 12.35
N TYR A 107 -9.41 -9.25 11.39
CA TYR A 107 -9.14 -9.05 9.95
C TYR A 107 -8.48 -7.69 9.68
N TYR A 108 -9.07 -6.61 10.19
CA TYR A 108 -8.59 -5.25 9.97
C TYR A 108 -7.19 -5.05 10.56
N ARG A 109 -6.95 -5.58 11.77
CA ARG A 109 -5.64 -5.56 12.43
C ARG A 109 -4.60 -6.33 11.61
N ALA A 110 -4.91 -7.56 11.17
CA ALA A 110 -4.00 -8.39 10.39
C ALA A 110 -3.62 -7.70 9.06
N ARG A 111 -4.58 -7.03 8.41
CA ARG A 111 -4.32 -6.22 7.21
C ARG A 111 -3.38 -5.05 7.49
N LEU A 112 -3.62 -4.27 8.56
CA LEU A 112 -2.77 -3.14 8.94
C LEU A 112 -1.33 -3.57 9.28
N VAL A 113 -1.14 -4.69 9.98
CA VAL A 113 0.18 -5.25 10.30
C VAL A 113 0.93 -5.67 9.03
N ARG A 114 0.25 -6.34 8.10
CA ARG A 114 0.84 -6.70 6.80
C ARG A 114 1.24 -5.47 6.00
N GLU A 115 0.40 -4.45 5.97
CA GLU A 115 0.68 -3.19 5.28
C GLU A 115 1.84 -2.41 5.90
N GLU A 116 1.95 -2.38 7.23
CA GLU A 116 3.07 -1.78 7.97
C GLU A 116 4.38 -2.51 7.69
N HIS A 117 4.37 -3.84 7.76
CA HIS A 117 5.54 -4.65 7.50
C HIS A 117 6.01 -4.54 6.04
N MET A 118 5.05 -4.44 5.11
CA MET A 118 5.36 -4.12 3.71
C MET A 118 5.99 -2.74 3.60
N LEU A 119 5.39 -1.68 4.15
CA LEU A 119 5.93 -0.31 4.02
C LEU A 119 7.29 -0.12 4.71
N SER A 120 7.56 -0.82 5.82
CA SER A 120 8.84 -0.77 6.51
C SER A 120 9.96 -1.51 5.76
N ARG A 121 9.63 -2.62 5.07
CA ARG A 121 10.57 -3.34 4.18
C ARG A 121 10.61 -2.81 2.75
N VAL A 122 9.62 -2.01 2.37
CA VAL A 122 9.45 -1.46 1.02
C VAL A 122 10.73 -0.79 0.56
N GLY A 123 11.39 0.05 1.37
CA GLY A 123 12.60 0.78 0.95
C GLY A 123 13.68 -0.07 0.28
N ARG A 124 14.00 -1.26 0.82
CA ARG A 124 15.05 -2.12 0.28
C ARG A 124 14.66 -2.81 -1.04
N TRP A 125 13.40 -3.20 -1.16
CA TRP A 125 12.88 -3.89 -2.35
C TRP A 125 12.31 -2.91 -3.41
N TYR A 126 11.99 -1.67 -3.01
CA TYR A 126 11.62 -0.54 -3.88
C TYR A 126 12.83 0.09 -4.54
N LEU A 127 13.90 0.38 -3.79
CA LEU A 127 15.05 1.12 -4.33
C LEU A 127 15.97 0.22 -5.17
N ALA A 128 16.01 -1.08 -4.88
CA ALA A 128 16.91 -2.01 -5.57
C ALA A 128 16.71 -2.06 -7.10
N PRO A 129 15.49 -2.10 -7.65
CA PRO A 129 15.27 -2.05 -9.10
C PRO A 129 15.67 -0.71 -9.75
N LEU A 130 15.72 0.38 -8.99
CA LEU A 130 16.06 1.71 -9.48
C LEU A 130 17.57 2.00 -9.41
N LEU A 131 18.28 1.31 -8.50
CA LEU A 131 19.72 1.49 -8.29
C LEU A 131 20.57 1.35 -9.56
N PRO A 132 20.39 0.33 -10.43
CA PRO A 132 21.21 0.19 -11.63
C PRO A 132 21.08 1.39 -12.57
N GLY A 133 19.84 1.87 -12.80
CA GLY A 133 19.60 3.06 -13.62
C GLY A 133 20.19 4.32 -13.01
N MET A 134 20.08 4.47 -11.69
CA MET A 134 20.65 5.59 -10.95
C MET A 134 22.18 5.59 -11.01
N LEU A 135 22.83 4.44 -10.80
CA LEU A 135 24.28 4.31 -10.90
C LEU A 135 24.75 4.65 -12.31
N LEU A 136 24.09 4.13 -13.34
CA LEU A 136 24.43 4.43 -14.73
C LEU A 136 24.27 5.93 -15.05
N PHE A 137 23.22 6.56 -14.54
CA PHE A 137 22.99 8.00 -14.69
C PHE A 137 24.06 8.83 -13.98
N MET A 138 24.46 8.44 -12.76
CA MET A 138 25.55 9.11 -12.03
C MET A 138 26.90 8.93 -12.74
N THR A 139 27.17 7.74 -13.29
CA THR A 139 28.37 7.50 -14.12
C THR A 139 28.36 8.36 -15.37
N ALA A 140 27.22 8.52 -16.04
CA ALA A 140 27.09 9.41 -17.20
C ALA A 140 27.52 10.84 -16.86
N GLN A 141 27.10 11.33 -15.70
CA GLN A 141 27.46 12.66 -15.23
C GLN A 141 28.95 12.77 -14.85
N ALA A 142 29.50 11.76 -14.17
CA ALA A 142 30.90 11.77 -13.76
C ALA A 142 31.88 11.74 -14.95
N LEU A 143 31.41 11.27 -16.12
CA LEU A 143 32.19 11.23 -17.37
C LEU A 143 31.94 12.44 -18.28
N ASP A 144 31.02 13.34 -17.92
CA ASP A 144 30.60 14.46 -18.76
C ASP A 144 30.89 15.81 -18.09
N ASP A 145 32.01 16.44 -18.46
CA ASP A 145 32.49 17.71 -17.91
C ASP A 145 31.67 18.93 -18.39
N ARG A 146 30.67 18.72 -19.26
CA ARG A 146 29.86 19.80 -19.84
C ARG A 146 28.99 20.52 -18.81
N TYR A 147 28.71 19.87 -17.69
CA TYR A 147 27.93 20.45 -16.61
C TYR A 147 28.86 21.05 -15.57
N GLY A 148 28.86 22.39 -15.47
CA GLY A 148 29.57 23.08 -14.38
C GLY A 148 28.98 22.73 -13.00
N MET A 149 29.63 23.18 -11.93
CA MET A 149 29.28 22.85 -10.54
C MET A 149 27.78 22.96 -10.22
N VAL A 150 27.11 24.00 -10.71
CA VAL A 150 25.66 24.22 -10.51
C VAL A 150 24.84 23.15 -11.24
N GLY A 151 25.18 22.82 -12.49
CA GLY A 151 24.52 21.79 -13.27
C GLY A 151 24.65 20.41 -12.64
N SER A 152 25.86 20.04 -12.23
CA SER A 152 26.12 18.78 -11.53
C SER A 152 25.40 18.71 -10.19
N THR A 153 25.34 19.81 -9.44
CA THR A 153 24.57 19.87 -8.18
C THR A 153 23.08 19.59 -8.42
N VAL A 154 22.49 20.13 -9.49
CA VAL A 154 21.07 19.87 -9.81
C VAL A 154 20.87 18.42 -10.28
N LEU A 155 21.76 17.89 -11.12
CA LEU A 155 21.67 16.54 -11.68
C LEU A 155 21.91 15.43 -10.64
N ILE A 156 22.72 15.68 -9.60
CA ILE A 156 22.87 14.77 -8.44
C ILE A 156 21.76 15.04 -7.42
N GLY A 157 21.63 16.30 -7.02
CA GLY A 157 20.77 16.71 -5.91
C GLY A 157 19.29 16.48 -6.19
N GLY A 158 18.82 16.73 -7.41
CA GLY A 158 17.42 16.55 -7.80
C GLY A 158 16.94 15.11 -7.59
N PRO A 159 17.56 14.09 -8.22
CA PRO A 159 17.22 12.70 -7.99
C PRO A 159 17.35 12.25 -6.53
N LEU A 160 18.43 12.64 -5.83
CA LEU A 160 18.61 12.29 -4.41
C LEU A 160 17.50 12.87 -3.54
N LEU A 161 17.13 14.13 -3.76
CA LEU A 161 16.04 14.80 -3.06
C LEU A 161 14.70 14.13 -3.35
N LEU A 162 14.44 13.80 -4.62
CA LEU A 162 13.23 13.09 -5.03
C LEU A 162 13.10 11.72 -4.34
N PHE A 163 14.15 10.90 -4.40
CA PHE A 163 14.17 9.59 -3.75
C PHE A 163 14.09 9.69 -2.22
N GLY A 164 14.80 10.66 -1.63
CA GLY A 164 14.74 10.93 -0.20
C GLY A 164 13.33 11.34 0.27
N ALA A 165 12.65 12.19 -0.50
CA ALA A 165 11.28 12.60 -0.23
C ALA A 165 10.30 11.40 -0.29
N ILE A 166 10.39 10.56 -1.32
CA ILE A 166 9.58 9.35 -1.46
C ILE A 166 9.82 8.40 -0.29
N TRP A 167 11.09 8.18 0.07
CA TRP A 167 11.46 7.34 1.21
C TRP A 167 10.87 7.86 2.53
N LEU A 168 10.98 9.17 2.78
CA LEU A 168 10.42 9.79 3.98
C LEU A 168 8.89 9.68 4.03
N LEU A 169 8.21 9.91 2.91
CA LEU A 169 6.75 9.76 2.79
C LEU A 169 6.31 8.33 3.11
N ASN A 170 7.03 7.33 2.58
CA ASN A 170 6.75 5.92 2.87
C ASN A 170 6.96 5.57 4.35
N ARG A 171 8.03 6.07 5.00
CA ARG A 171 8.24 5.87 6.44
C ARG A 171 7.16 6.55 7.29
N ARG A 172 6.73 7.75 6.92
CA ARG A 172 5.62 8.44 7.60
C ARG A 172 4.31 7.66 7.44
N GLY A 173 4.05 7.09 6.27
CA GLY A 173 2.91 6.19 6.04
C GLY A 173 2.93 4.98 6.97
N ALA A 174 4.08 4.29 7.07
CA ALA A 174 4.26 3.18 8.00
C ALA A 174 4.02 3.59 9.47
N ALA A 175 4.51 4.76 9.89
CA ALA A 175 4.32 5.26 11.25
C ALA A 175 2.86 5.57 11.57
N LEU A 176 2.08 6.07 10.61
CA LEU A 176 0.64 6.29 10.78
C LEU A 176 -0.12 4.97 10.96
N LEU A 177 0.23 3.94 10.18
CA LEU A 177 -0.36 2.60 10.31
C LEU A 177 -0.04 1.98 11.67
N ARG A 178 1.20 2.11 12.17
CA ARG A 178 1.56 1.66 13.53
C ARG A 178 0.70 2.30 14.61
N ARG A 179 0.42 3.61 14.49
CA ARG A 179 -0.45 4.32 15.45
C ARG A 179 -1.88 3.80 15.39
N GLN A 180 -2.38 3.41 14.22
CA GLN A 180 -3.71 2.82 14.09
C GLN A 180 -3.78 1.43 14.73
N ILE A 181 -2.78 0.58 14.51
CA ILE A 181 -2.68 -0.75 15.16
C ILE A 181 -2.68 -0.58 16.69
N ALA A 182 -1.87 0.35 17.22
CA ALA A 182 -1.78 0.59 18.66
C ALA A 182 -3.10 1.09 19.28
N ARG A 183 -3.97 1.78 18.52
CA ARG A 183 -5.31 2.16 19.00
C ARG A 183 -6.23 0.95 19.08
N ILE A 184 -6.20 0.08 18.06
CA ILE A 184 -6.99 -1.16 18.05
C ILE A 184 -6.56 -2.07 19.20
N ASP A 185 -5.28 -2.09 19.57
CA ASP A 185 -4.80 -2.92 20.68
C ASP A 185 -5.18 -2.38 22.07
N ARG A 186 -5.53 -1.09 22.20
CA ARG A 186 -5.89 -0.47 23.49
C ARG A 186 -7.36 -0.58 23.89
N ASP A 187 -8.29 -0.71 22.95
CA ASP A 187 -9.74 -0.78 23.24
C ASP A 187 -10.29 -2.20 23.05
N PRO A 188 -9.83 -3.24 23.78
CA PRO A 188 -10.30 -4.61 23.58
C PRO A 188 -11.84 -4.69 23.68
N PRO A 189 -12.49 -5.61 22.95
CA PRO A 189 -13.94 -5.76 23.03
C PRO A 189 -14.36 -6.00 24.49
N ALA A 190 -15.55 -5.52 24.87
CA ALA A 190 -16.14 -5.85 26.15
C ALA A 190 -16.18 -7.39 26.29
N PRO A 191 -15.84 -7.94 27.48
CA PRO A 191 -15.91 -9.37 27.70
C PRO A 191 -17.31 -9.84 27.33
N VAL A 192 -17.39 -10.91 26.52
CA VAL A 192 -18.66 -11.56 26.22
C VAL A 192 -19.27 -11.95 27.56
N PRO A 193 -20.50 -11.53 27.89
CA PRO A 193 -21.13 -11.96 29.13
C PRO A 193 -21.14 -13.49 29.11
N GLU A 194 -20.45 -14.10 30.08
CA GLU A 194 -20.52 -15.54 30.27
C GLU A 194 -21.99 -15.89 30.39
N GLN A 195 -22.51 -16.64 29.42
CA GLN A 195 -23.84 -17.19 29.53
C GLN A 195 -23.79 -18.14 30.73
N GLY A 196 -24.37 -17.68 31.83
CA GLY A 196 -24.45 -18.43 33.07
C GLY A 196 -25.08 -19.79 32.83
N GLU A 197 -24.48 -20.79 33.48
CA GLU A 197 -24.90 -22.19 33.54
C GLU A 197 -26.40 -22.39 33.84
#